data_AF-A0A970YWD6-F1
#
_entry.id   AF-A0A970YWD6-F1
#
_cell.length_a   1.000
_cell.length_b   1.000
_cell.length_c   1.000
_cell.angle_alpha   90.00
_cell.angle_beta   90.00
_cell.angle_gamma   90.00
#
_symmetry.space_group_name_H-M   'P 1'
#
loop_
_entity.id
_entity.type
_entity.pdbx_description
1 polymer ?
#
loop_
_entity_poly.entity_id
_entity_poly.type
_entity_poly.pdbx_seq_one_letter_code
_entity_poly.pdbx_strand_id
1 'polypeptide(L)'
;MEEQKWYKKVSKKYENSTIRNPTTIKLLTEQIKLASDAYISKQINEKTFREIIHHFAKYHGRKLFSIDGSLNPTIINRIGKKRLELLNIMLDGFQTSLF
;
A
#
# COMPACT_ATOMS: atom_id res chain seq x y z
N MET A 1 -12.44 6.09 26.36
CA MET A 1 -12.96 7.21 25.52
C MET A 1 -11.89 7.81 24.58
N GLU A 2 -10.59 7.65 24.85
CA GLU A 2 -9.51 8.16 23.98
C GLU A 2 -9.25 7.32 22.72
N GLU A 3 -9.41 6.00 22.80
CA GLU A 3 -9.21 5.07 21.67
C GLU A 3 -10.12 5.40 20.47
N GLN A 4 -11.39 5.69 20.73
CA GLN A 4 -12.39 6.06 19.72
C GLN A 4 -12.08 7.41 19.04
N LYS A 5 -11.44 8.36 19.76
CA LYS A 5 -10.99 9.64 19.21
C LYS A 5 -9.76 9.47 18.33
N TRP A 6 -8.86 8.55 18.68
CA TRP A 6 -7.68 8.24 17.87
C TRP A 6 -8.08 7.56 16.56
N TYR A 7 -8.94 6.55 16.59
CA TYR A 7 -9.47 5.90 15.38
C TYR A 7 -10.17 6.87 14.43
N LYS A 8 -11.00 7.79 14.94
CA LYS A 8 -11.62 8.84 14.10
C LYS A 8 -10.61 9.81 13.50
N LYS A 9 -9.58 10.20 14.26
CA LYS A 9 -8.53 11.13 13.78
C LYS A 9 -7.64 10.48 12.72
N VAL A 10 -7.35 9.20 12.89
CA VAL A 10 -6.54 8.40 11.99
C VAL A 10 -7.34 8.04 10.72
N SER A 11 -8.59 7.59 10.86
CA SER A 11 -9.53 7.37 9.74
C SER A 11 -9.74 8.63 8.91
N LYS A 12 -9.95 9.80 9.54
CA LYS A 12 -10.14 11.08 8.83
C LYS A 12 -8.85 11.59 8.17
N LYS A 13 -7.68 11.25 8.71
CA LYS A 13 -6.38 11.47 8.07
C LYS A 13 -6.21 10.59 6.83
N TYR A 14 -6.63 9.32 6.89
CA TYR A 14 -6.59 8.40 5.76
C TYR A 14 -7.61 8.76 4.68
N GLU A 15 -8.82 9.19 5.04
CA GLU A 15 -9.86 9.65 4.11
C GLU A 15 -9.40 10.87 3.28
N ASN A 16 -8.63 11.78 3.90
CA ASN A 16 -8.04 12.93 3.21
C ASN A 16 -6.72 12.64 2.48
N SER A 17 -6.04 11.51 2.76
CA SER A 17 -4.75 11.19 2.15
C SER A 17 -4.81 10.06 1.14
N THR A 18 -5.84 9.20 1.16
CA THR A 18 -6.01 8.06 0.25
C THR A 18 -6.61 8.50 -1.08
N ILE A 19 -5.79 9.13 -1.92
CA ILE A 19 -6.16 9.35 -3.32
C ILE A 19 -6.21 7.98 -3.99
N ARG A 20 -7.41 7.56 -4.43
CA ARG A 20 -7.66 6.27 -5.11
C ARG A 20 -6.82 6.11 -6.39
N ASN A 21 -6.48 7.23 -7.03
CA ASN A 21 -5.59 7.31 -8.19
C ASN A 21 -4.32 8.11 -7.87
N PRO A 22 -3.28 7.52 -7.26
CA PRO A 22 -1.99 8.18 -7.11
C PRO A 22 -1.46 8.59 -8.49
N THR A 23 -1.25 9.89 -8.69
CA THR A 23 -0.76 10.43 -9.96
C THR A 23 0.73 10.14 -10.16
N THR A 24 1.49 9.97 -9.08
CA THR A 24 2.95 9.75 -9.09
C THR A 24 3.37 8.51 -8.30
N ILE A 25 4.56 7.97 -8.62
CA ILE A 25 5.20 6.88 -7.86
C ILE A 25 5.41 7.28 -6.40
N LYS A 26 5.72 8.55 -6.12
CA LYS A 26 5.87 9.09 -4.76
C LYS A 26 4.58 8.95 -3.95
N LEU A 27 3.45 9.37 -4.51
CA LEU A 27 2.16 9.28 -3.84
C LEU A 27 1.76 7.82 -3.61
N LEU A 28 1.95 6.95 -4.61
CA LEU A 28 1.70 5.51 -4.47
C LEU A 28 2.53 4.91 -3.33
N THR A 29 3.81 5.27 -3.25
CA THR A 29 4.70 4.84 -2.17
C THR A 29 4.16 5.28 -0.80
N GLU A 30 3.71 6.53 -0.67
CA GLU A 30 3.14 7.04 0.59
C GLU A 30 1.87 6.29 0.98
N GLN A 31 0.99 5.96 0.03
CA GLN A 31 -0.18 5.11 0.29
C GLN A 31 0.19 3.73 0.82
N ILE A 32 1.16 3.08 0.17
CA ILE A 32 1.63 1.77 0.58
C ILE A 32 2.21 1.83 2.00
N LYS A 33 2.97 2.88 2.33
CA LYS A 33 3.49 3.09 3.69
C LYS A 33 2.38 3.24 4.71
N LEU A 34 1.38 4.06 4.41
CA LEU A 34 0.22 4.29 5.27
C LEU A 34 -0.57 2.99 5.50
N ALA A 35 -0.87 2.24 4.44
CA ALA A 35 -1.56 0.96 4.53
C ALA A 35 -0.73 -0.07 5.32
N SER A 36 0.58 -0.14 5.09
CA SER A 36 1.48 -1.02 5.85
C SER A 36 1.51 -0.65 7.33
N ASP A 37 1.56 0.65 7.66
CA ASP A 37 1.60 1.13 9.04
C ASP A 37 0.26 0.89 9.76
N ALA A 38 -0.86 1.04 9.05
CA ALA A 38 -2.18 0.67 9.55
C ALA A 38 -2.28 -0.84 9.83
N TYR A 39 -1.71 -1.69 8.97
CA TYR A 39 -1.66 -3.14 9.20
C TYR A 39 -0.76 -3.50 10.39
N ILE A 40 0.46 -2.94 10.44
CA ILE A 40 1.41 -3.17 11.55
C ILE A 40 0.81 -2.72 12.90
N SER A 41 0.06 -1.61 12.91
CA SER A 41 -0.65 -1.11 14.09
C SER A 41 -2.00 -1.79 14.34
N LYS A 42 -2.32 -2.86 13.60
CA LYS A 42 -3.54 -3.66 13.74
C LYS A 42 -4.85 -2.89 13.58
N GLN A 43 -4.83 -1.76 12.88
CA GLN A 43 -6.02 -0.97 12.58
C GLN A 43 -6.85 -1.54 11.44
N ILE A 44 -6.19 -2.28 10.54
CA ILE A 44 -6.81 -2.99 9.42
C ILE A 44 -6.44 -4.47 9.48
N ASN A 45 -7.34 -5.32 9.00
CA ASN A 45 -7.10 -6.77 8.92
C ASN A 45 -6.27 -7.13 7.67
N GLU A 46 -5.76 -8.36 7.65
CA GLU A 46 -4.94 -8.86 6.54
C GLU A 46 -5.68 -8.82 5.20
N LYS A 47 -6.96 -9.21 5.18
CA LYS A 47 -7.78 -9.22 3.96
C LYS A 47 -7.90 -7.84 3.34
N THR A 48 -8.23 -6.82 4.14
CA THR A 48 -8.34 -5.42 3.72
C THR A 48 -6.99 -4.90 3.24
N PHE A 49 -5.90 -5.23 3.94
CA PHE A 49 -4.57 -4.83 3.49
C PHE A 49 -4.22 -5.47 2.13
N ARG A 50 -4.46 -6.77 1.97
CA ARG A 50 -4.26 -7.50 0.71
C ARG A 50 -5.08 -6.89 -0.44
N GLU A 51 -6.35 -6.58 -0.19
CA GLU A 51 -7.24 -5.94 -1.18
C GLU A 51 -6.71 -4.56 -1.62
N ILE A 52 -6.19 -3.75 -0.69
CA ILE A 52 -5.56 -2.45 -1.01
C ILE A 52 -4.33 -2.64 -1.89
N ILE A 53 -3.46 -3.59 -1.54
CA ILE A 53 -2.25 -3.86 -2.32
C ILE A 53 -2.59 -4.40 -3.71
N HIS A 54 -3.55 -5.32 -3.81
CA HIS A 54 -4.03 -5.86 -5.09
C HIS A 54 -4.69 -4.78 -5.96
N HIS A 55 -5.43 -3.85 -5.35
CA HIS A 55 -5.97 -2.69 -6.05
C HIS A 55 -4.85 -1.86 -6.67
N PHE A 56 -3.80 -1.54 -5.91
CA PHE A 56 -2.65 -0.81 -6.44
C PHE A 56 -1.91 -1.59 -7.52
N ALA A 57 -1.73 -2.89 -7.36
CA ALA A 57 -1.08 -3.74 -8.35
C ALA A 57 -1.88 -3.83 -9.66
N LYS A 58 -3.22 -3.92 -9.58
CA LYS A 58 -4.11 -4.00 -10.73
C LYS A 58 -4.20 -2.67 -11.50
N TYR A 59 -4.42 -1.56 -10.81
CA TYR A 59 -4.71 -0.27 -11.45
C TYR A 59 -3.47 0.61 -11.65
N HIS A 60 -2.44 0.42 -10.83
CA HIS A 60 -1.18 1.18 -10.86
C HIS A 60 0.03 0.29 -11.05
N GLY A 61 -0.15 -0.90 -11.65
CA GLY A 61 0.92 -1.87 -11.90
C GLY A 61 2.13 -1.28 -12.63
N ARG A 62 1.91 -0.39 -13.61
CA ARG A 62 3.00 0.34 -14.33
C ARG A 62 3.88 1.22 -13.43
N LYS A 63 3.36 1.64 -12.27
CA LYS A 63 4.09 2.44 -11.27
C LYS A 63 4.65 1.54 -10.16
N LEU A 64 3.91 0.49 -9.80
CA LEU A 64 4.26 -0.44 -8.73
C LEU A 64 5.39 -1.39 -9.14
N PHE A 65 5.34 -1.90 -10.36
CA PHE A 65 6.27 -2.85 -10.92
C PHE A 65 7.20 -2.19 -11.95
N SER A 66 8.38 -2.76 -12.07
CA SER A 66 9.35 -2.56 -13.12
C SER A 66 9.01 -3.43 -14.34
N ILE A 67 9.74 -3.23 -15.44
CA ILE A 67 9.55 -3.97 -16.69
C ILE A 67 9.81 -5.47 -16.52
N ASP A 68 10.71 -5.84 -15.62
CA ASP A 68 11.06 -7.22 -15.27
C ASP A 68 10.04 -7.91 -14.33
N GLY A 69 8.94 -7.22 -13.99
CA GLY A 69 7.93 -7.71 -13.05
C GLY A 69 8.33 -7.58 -11.58
N SER A 70 9.55 -7.12 -11.27
CA SER A 70 9.97 -6.79 -9.90
C SER A 70 9.30 -5.50 -9.42
N LEU A 71 9.34 -5.22 -8.11
CA LEU A 71 8.88 -3.92 -7.60
C LEU A 71 9.77 -2.78 -8.07
N ASN A 72 9.16 -1.62 -8.33
CA ASN A 72 9.91 -0.43 -8.77
C ASN A 72 10.99 -0.05 -7.73
N PRO A 73 12.27 0.11 -8.12
CA PRO A 73 13.37 0.46 -7.21
C PRO A 73 13.10 1.72 -6.38
N THR A 74 12.38 2.70 -6.94
CA THR A 74 12.00 3.92 -6.23
C THR A 74 11.08 3.63 -5.04
N ILE A 75 10.16 2.68 -5.21
CA ILE A 75 9.24 2.23 -4.15
C ILE A 75 10.03 1.47 -3.11
N ILE A 76 10.85 0.49 -3.52
CA ILE A 76 11.72 -0.31 -2.64
C ILE A 76 12.54 0.60 -1.71
N ASN A 77 13.23 1.59 -2.30
CA ASN A 77 14.09 2.51 -1.57
C ASN A 77 13.34 3.40 -0.57
N ARG A 78 12.06 3.70 -0.83
CA ARG A 78 11.28 4.65 -0.01
C ARG A 78 10.39 3.99 1.05
N ILE A 79 9.91 2.76 0.83
CA ILE A 79 9.07 2.05 1.81
C ILE A 79 9.90 1.42 2.94
N GLY A 80 11.14 1.02 2.64
CA GLY A 80 12.06 0.37 3.58
C GLY A 80 11.81 -1.14 3.75
N LYS A 81 12.83 -1.85 4.24
CA LYS A 81 12.88 -3.33 4.26
C LYS A 81 11.67 -4.01 4.90
N LYS A 82 11.25 -3.57 6.09
CA LYS A 82 10.13 -4.19 6.83
C LYS A 82 8.80 -4.12 6.05
N ARG A 83 8.53 -2.99 5.38
CA ARG A 83 7.29 -2.82 4.61
C ARG A 83 7.36 -3.54 3.27
N LEU A 84 8.57 -3.65 2.70
CA LEU A 84 8.81 -4.42 1.49
C LEU A 84 8.48 -5.91 1.68
N GLU A 85 8.92 -6.50 2.79
CA GLU A 85 8.60 -7.90 3.11
C GLU A 85 7.08 -8.12 3.21
N LEU A 86 6.37 -7.24 3.91
CA LEU A 86 4.90 -7.28 3.97
C LEU A 86 4.26 -7.15 2.59
N LEU A 87 4.77 -6.26 1.75
CA LEU A 87 4.25 -6.04 0.41
C LEU A 87 4.43 -7.30 -0.46
N ASN A 88 5.59 -7.95 -0.38
CA ASN A 88 5.86 -9.20 -1.09
C ASN A 88 4.92 -10.32 -0.62
N ILE A 89 4.66 -10.43 0.69
CA ILE A 89 3.71 -11.42 1.23
C ILE A 89 2.30 -11.17 0.71
N MET A 90 1.86 -9.91 0.63
CA MET A 90 0.51 -9.57 0.13
C MET A 90 0.38 -9.76 -1.39
N LEU A 91 1.48 -9.61 -2.12
CA LEU A 91 1.57 -9.84 -3.56
C LEU A 91 1.86 -11.30 -3.91
N ASP A 92 2.08 -12.16 -2.92
CA ASP A 92 2.27 -13.58 -3.16
C ASP A 92 1.02 -14.20 -3.82
N GLY A 93 1.24 -14.92 -4.91
CA GLY A 93 0.18 -15.44 -5.78
C GLY A 93 -0.57 -14.38 -6.62
N PHE A 94 -0.21 -13.10 -6.56
CA PHE A 94 -0.79 -12.09 -7.43
C PHE A 94 -0.17 -12.16 -8.83
N GLN A 95 -0.92 -12.69 -9.79
CA GLN A 95 -0.52 -12.66 -11.20
C GLN A 95 -0.95 -11.32 -11.81
N THR A 96 0.03 -10.51 -12.20
CA THR A 96 -0.22 -9.34 -13.01
C THR A 96 -0.67 -9.81 -14.40
N SER A 97 -1.81 -9.30 -14.87
CA SER A 97 -2.14 -9.36 -16.30
C SER A 97 -1.19 -8.41 -17.01
N LEU A 98 0.02 -8.88 -17.36
CA LEU A 98 0.84 -8.21 -18.36
C LEU A 98 0.04 -8.26 -19.67
N PHE A 99 -0.41 -7.09 -20.10
CA PHE A 99 -0.98 -6.89 -21.43
C PHE A 99 0.09 -7.11 -22.51
#